data_AF-A0A1F4VJU9-F1
#
_entry.id   AF-A0A1F4VJU9-F1
#
_cell.length_a   1.000
_cell.length_b   1.000
_cell.length_c   1.000
_cell.angle_alpha   90.00
_cell.angle_beta   90.00
_cell.angle_gamma   90.00
#
_symmetry.space_group_name_H-M   'P 1'
#
loop_
_entity.id
_entity.type
_entity.pdbx_description
1 polymer ?
#
loop_
_entity_poly.entity_id
_entity_poly.type
_entity_poly.pdbx_seq_one_letter_code
_entity_poly.pdbx_strand_id
1 'polypeptide(L)' 'MEDVTPQIQIPDSENADFICPKDGKISQNDVVFLCNKCKQADLVLKGGIYMCPTCFFPGENFECMLCGSKEVRIKFH' A
#
# COMPACT_ATOMS: atom_id res chain seq x y z
N MET A 1 26.97 -3.05 10.31
CA MET A 1 25.70 -3.72 10.67
C MET A 1 24.68 -3.11 9.75
N GLU A 2 24.42 -3.76 8.62
CA GLU A 2 23.44 -3.28 7.65
C GLU A 2 22.06 -3.65 8.21
N ASP A 3 21.28 -2.62 8.54
CA ASP A 3 19.91 -2.75 8.99
C ASP A 3 19.09 -3.30 7.82
N VAL A 4 18.83 -4.61 7.84
CA VAL A 4 17.98 -5.27 6.85
C VAL A 4 16.54 -5.01 7.26
N THR A 5 16.12 -3.74 7.19
CA THR A 5 14.70 -3.41 7.18
C THR A 5 14.12 -4.05 5.91
N PRO A 6 13.01 -4.81 5.96
CA PRO A 6 12.32 -5.21 4.75
C PRO A 6 11.85 -3.91 4.07
N GLN A 7 12.65 -3.44 3.11
CA GLN A 7 12.35 -2.26 2.32
C GLN A 7 11.20 -2.66 1.40
N ILE A 8 9.98 -2.49 1.88
CA ILE A 8 8.88 -2.22 0.98
C ILE A 8 9.32 -0.93 0.28
N GLN A 9 9.84 -1.06 -0.95
CA GLN A 9 10.04 0.08 -1.84
C GLN A 9 8.64 0.55 -2.23
N ILE A 10 7.95 1.17 -1.26
CA ILE A 10 6.78 1.97 -1.55
C ILE A 10 7.35 3.05 -2.47
N PRO A 11 6.88 3.13 -3.72
CA PRO A 11 7.38 4.13 -4.65
C PRO A 11 7.30 5.47 -3.93
N ASP A 12 8.39 6.23 -3.97
CA ASP A 12 8.34 7.63 -3.57
C ASP A 12 7.12 8.27 -4.21
N SER A 13 6.39 9.08 -3.45
CA SER A 13 5.19 9.80 -3.93
C SER A 13 5.40 10.57 -5.24
N GLU A 14 6.66 10.80 -5.65
CA GLU A 14 7.04 11.37 -6.94
C GLU A 14 6.72 10.45 -8.14
N ASN A 15 6.67 9.12 -7.95
CA ASN A 15 6.47 8.12 -9.00
C ASN A 15 5.09 7.44 -8.94
N ALA A 16 4.25 7.78 -7.95
CA ALA A 16 2.95 7.14 -7.79
C ALA A 16 1.90 8.05 -7.14
N ASP A 17 0.71 8.06 -7.73
CA ASP A 17 -0.48 8.69 -7.16
C ASP A 17 -1.32 7.67 -6.37
N PHE A 18 -1.75 8.07 -5.19
CA PHE A 18 -2.68 7.29 -4.36
C PHE A 18 -4.09 7.86 -4.50
N ILE A 19 -5.05 7.01 -4.83
CA ILE A 19 -6.42 7.42 -5.15
C ILE A 19 -7.40 6.63 -4.29
N CYS A 20 -8.10 7.31 -3.39
CA CYS A 20 -9.25 6.79 -2.67
C CYS A 20 -10.54 7.05 -3.47
N PRO A 21 -11.46 6.07 -3.59
CA PRO A 21 -12.74 6.29 -4.28
C PRO A 21 -13.66 7.28 -3.57
N LYS A 22 -13.43 7.56 -2.28
CA LYS A 22 -14.24 8.51 -1.49
C LYS A 22 -13.63 9.91 -1.43
N ASP A 23 -12.32 10.00 -1.20
CA ASP A 23 -11.63 11.28 -1.00
C ASP A 23 -10.92 11.80 -2.27
N GLY A 24 -10.80 10.96 -3.30
CA GLY A 24 -10.05 11.28 -4.52
C GLY A 24 -8.55 11.05 -4.36
N LYS A 25 -7.74 11.96 -4.91
CA LYS A 25 -6.27 11.87 -4.81
C LYS A 25 -5.84 12.23 -3.39
N ILE A 26 -5.09 11.33 -2.75
CA ILE A 26 -4.60 11.47 -1.38
C ILE A 26 -3.07 11.38 -1.32
N SER A 27 -2.47 11.87 -0.24
CA SER A 27 -1.03 11.75 -0.04
C SER A 27 -0.65 10.31 0.31
N GLN A 28 0.59 9.90 0.01
CA GLN A 28 1.15 8.64 0.53
C GLN A 28 1.06 8.56 2.06
N ASN A 29 1.22 9.70 2.74
CA ASN A 29 1.10 9.79 4.19
C ASN A 29 -0.32 9.54 4.70
N ASP A 30 -1.32 9.69 3.82
CA ASP A 30 -2.73 9.41 4.11
C ASP A 30 -3.11 7.96 3.76
N VAL A 31 -2.12 7.09 3.51
CA VAL A 31 -2.31 5.69 3.16
C VAL A 31 -1.59 4.78 4.14
N VAL A 32 -2.33 3.84 4.70
CA VAL A 32 -1.76 2.75 5.49
C VAL A 32 -1.49 1.56 4.59
N PHE A 33 -0.23 1.12 4.60
CA PHE A 33 0.27 -0.05 3.88
C PHE A 33 0.14 -1.27 4.78
N LEU A 34 -1.04 -1.90 4.78
CA LEU A 34 -1.28 -3.10 5.59
C LEU A 34 -2.17 -4.09 4.85
N CYS A 35 -1.96 -5.37 5.12
CA CYS A 35 -2.86 -6.38 4.63
C CYS A 35 -4.22 -6.26 5.32
N ASN A 36 -5.28 -6.02 4.56
CA ASN A 36 -6.61 -5.89 5.15
C ASN A 36 -7.19 -7.20 5.72
N LYS A 37 -6.59 -8.34 5.37
CA LYS A 37 -7.01 -9.66 5.84
C LYS A 37 -6.33 -10.07 7.15
N CYS A 38 -5.00 -10.00 7.22
CA CYS A 38 -4.23 -10.44 8.39
C CYS A 38 -3.57 -9.30 9.18
N LYS A 39 -3.81 -8.04 8.79
CA LYS A 39 -3.34 -6.82 9.45
C LYS A 39 -1.82 -6.73 9.63
N GLN A 40 -1.07 -7.50 8.85
CA GLN A 40 0.38 -7.43 8.77
C GLN A 40 0.78 -6.21 7.93
N ALA A 41 1.80 -5.48 8.41
CA ALA A 41 2.37 -4.34 7.69
C ALA A 41 3.32 -4.78 6.56
N ASP A 42 3.80 -6.02 6.59
CA ASP A 42 4.66 -6.54 5.53
C ASP A 42 3.86 -6.80 4.25
N LEU A 43 4.23 -6.11 3.18
CA LEU A 43 3.69 -6.26 1.84
C LEU A 43 4.83 -6.42 0.83
N VAL A 44 4.65 -7.30 -0.14
CA VAL A 44 5.60 -7.54 -1.22
C VAL A 44 4.99 -7.16 -2.56
N LEU A 45 5.72 -6.39 -3.38
CA LEU A 45 5.31 -6.07 -4.74
C LEU A 45 5.73 -7.21 -5.67
N LYS A 46 4.76 -7.93 -6.26
CA LYS A 46 5.03 -9.03 -7.20
C LYS A 46 4.17 -8.85 -8.46
N GLY A 47 4.82 -8.67 -9.61
CA GLY A 47 4.12 -8.49 -10.89
C GLY A 47 3.24 -7.23 -10.93
N GLY A 48 3.63 -6.16 -10.26
CA GLY A 48 2.87 -4.90 -10.19
C GLY A 48 1.72 -4.91 -9.18
N ILE A 49 1.54 -5.99 -8.41
CA ILE A 49 0.50 -6.11 -7.39
C ILE A 49 1.15 -6.24 -6.02
N TYR A 50 0.71 -5.43 -5.06
CA TYR A 50 1.08 -5.61 -3.67
C TYR A 50 0.33 -6.79 -3.08
N MET A 51 1.09 -7.71 -2.49
CA MET A 51 0.59 -8.94 -1.87
C MET A 51 1.08 -9.03 -0.44
N CYS A 52 0.25 -9.55 0.45
CA CYS A 52 0.73 -9.94 1.77
C CYS A 52 1.48 -11.28 1.69
N PRO A 53 2.73 -11.38 2.18
CA PRO A 53 3.51 -12.62 2.12
C PRO A 53 2.94 -13.70 3.07
N THR A 54 2.19 -13.31 4.10
CA THR A 54 1.67 -14.22 5.11
C THR A 54 0.39 -14.92 4.67
N CYS A 55 -0.55 -14.18 4.08
CA CYS A 55 -1.85 -14.73 3.68
C CYS A 55 -2.04 -14.85 2.16
N PHE A 56 -1.03 -14.46 1.37
CA PHE A 56 -1.02 -14.45 -0.09
C PHE A 56 -2.22 -13.72 -0.72
N PHE A 57 -2.81 -12.76 0.01
CA PHE A 57 -3.95 -12.00 -0.47
C PHE A 57 -3.50 -10.86 -1.40
N PRO A 58 -3.94 -10.86 -2.66
CA PRO A 58 -3.57 -9.82 -3.63
C PRO A 58 -4.47 -8.57 -3.51
N GLY A 59 -3.91 -7.40 -3.83
CA GLY A 59 -4.69 -6.22 -4.20
C GLY A 59 -5.01 -5.26 -3.06
N GLU A 60 -6.02 -5.56 -2.23
CA GLU A 60 -6.58 -4.61 -1.25
C GLU A 60 -5.72 -4.50 0.02
N ASN A 61 -4.50 -4.00 -0.13
CA ASN A 61 -3.53 -3.86 0.95
C ASN A 61 -3.26 -2.40 1.33
N PHE A 62 -4.17 -1.49 0.96
CA PHE A 62 -4.07 -0.06 1.22
C PHE A 62 -5.34 0.45 1.89
N GLU A 63 -5.18 1.21 2.96
CA GLU A 63 -6.30 1.83 3.68
C GLU A 63 -6.12 3.34 3.73
N CYS A 64 -7.14 4.10 3.33
CA CYS A 64 -7.17 5.56 3.41
C CYS A 64 -7.31 5.98 4.88
N MET A 65 -6.40 6.79 5.40
CA MET A 65 -6.49 7.31 6.77
C MET A 65 -7.56 8.39 6.95
N LEU A 66 -8.05 9.00 5.87
CA LEU A 66 -9.07 10.04 5.94
C LEU A 66 -10.47 9.45 6.17
N CYS A 67 -10.80 8.36 5.47
CA CYS A 67 -12.15 7.78 5.50
C CYS A 67 -12.21 6.27 5.85
N GLY A 68 -11.06 5.62 6.06
CA GLY A 68 -10.96 4.18 6.34
C GLY A 68 -11.26 3.26 5.15
N SER A 69 -11.36 3.79 3.93
CA SER A 69 -11.59 2.96 2.73
C SER A 69 -10.39 2.08 2.43
N LYS A 70 -10.64 0.80 2.15
CA LYS A 70 -9.62 -0.24 1.85
C LYS A 70 -9.37 -0.43 0.36
N GLU A 71 -9.98 0.43 -0.44
CA GLU A 71 -10.00 0.35 -1.90
C GLU A 71 -9.09 1.42 -2.52
N VAL A 72 -8.07 1.86 -1.78
CA VAL A 72 -7.09 2.82 -2.29
C VAL A 72 -6.31 2.17 -3.44
N ARG A 73 -6.24 2.87 -4.58
CA ARG A 73 -5.55 2.41 -5.78
C ARG A 73 -4.27 3.21 -5.96
N ILE A 74 -3.22 2.53 -6.38
CA ILE A 74 -1.95 3.17 -6.76
C ILE A 74 -1.93 3.31 -8.29
N LYS A 75 -1.58 4.48 -8.77
CA LYS A 75 -1.32 4.76 -10.17
C LYS A 75 0.12 5.23 -10.33
N PHE A 76 0.96 4.38 -10.90
CA PHE A 76 2.35 4.72 -11.22
C PHE A 76 2.41 5.62 -12.46
N HIS A 77 3.37 6.55 -12.49
CA HIS A 77 3.63 7.44 -13.64
C HIS A 77 4.71 6.89 -14.56
#